data_AF-A0A2N6EJN3-F1
#
_entry.id   AF-A0A2N6EJN3-F1
#
_cell.length_a   1.000
_cell.length_b   1.000
_cell.length_c   1.000
_cell.angle_alpha   90.00
_cell.angle_beta   90.00
_cell.angle_gamma   90.00
#
_symmetry.space_group_name_H-M   'P 1'
#
loop_
_entity.id
_entity.type
_entity.pdbx_description
1 polymer ?
#
loop_
_entity_poly.entity_id
_entity_poly.type
_entity_poly.pdbx_seq_one_letter_code
_entity_poly.pdbx_strand_id
1 'polypeptide(L)'
;LLVALVTLRGGMRSAGPVGLIKLLLLYCTMIGAGSLAFFKSGGLAGLASHFEPFPWFSLFGYGVQEGVSDLLSMLVGVVSTQIYLQAIFSARDPRTARQGALLSALLIPPMGLFGIVVGLYMRQTQPQLDSVLALPTFLLQNLPPLFAGPAFAVLLFAAVGTASGLTLGVGTTLQIDLFARFNQTTDSRLGHLRLATFAVLMIAMGLVLANLGSAIMQWSFLSMGLRGATLALPLLAAIFWGERTSRRGGAIAVLLGPSAAILAGLSGWPGWPPLYVGLAVALGCLLLGKVSTLKNFPA
;
A
#
# COMPACT_ATOMS: atom_id res chain seq x y z
N LEU A 1 -19.00 6.82 5.38
CA LEU A 1 -19.60 8.18 5.34
C LEU A 1 -18.55 9.29 5.39
N LEU A 2 -17.72 9.40 6.44
CA LEU A 2 -16.65 10.42 6.52
C LEU A 2 -15.71 10.42 5.30
N VAL A 3 -15.30 9.23 4.85
CA VAL A 3 -14.49 9.04 3.65
C VAL A 3 -15.16 9.64 2.40
N ALA A 4 -16.46 9.41 2.22
CA ALA A 4 -17.21 9.98 1.09
C ALA A 4 -17.23 11.51 1.15
N LEU A 5 -17.48 12.10 2.32
CA LEU A 5 -17.53 13.55 2.49
C LEU A 5 -16.19 14.23 2.17
N VAL A 6 -15.08 13.65 2.63
CA VAL A 6 -13.73 14.16 2.38
C VAL A 6 -13.35 14.00 0.90
N THR A 7 -13.63 12.83 0.32
CA THR A 7 -13.30 12.50 -1.08
C THR A 7 -14.01 13.43 -2.07
N LEU A 8 -15.28 13.77 -1.80
CA LEU A 8 -16.11 14.55 -2.72
C LEU A 8 -15.80 16.06 -2.74
N ARG A 9 -15.05 16.57 -1.75
CA ARG A 9 -14.74 18.01 -1.60
C ARG A 9 -13.27 18.37 -1.83
N GLY A 10 -12.34 17.42 -1.65
CA GLY A 10 -10.91 17.73 -1.50
C GLY A 10 -10.11 17.98 -2.80
N GLY A 11 -10.29 17.21 -3.86
CA GLY A 11 -9.40 17.23 -5.03
C GLY A 11 -7.91 16.98 -4.71
N MET A 12 -7.03 16.90 -5.72
CA MET A 12 -5.60 16.61 -5.51
C MET A 12 -4.80 17.76 -4.86
N ARG A 13 -5.22 19.02 -5.05
CA ARG A 13 -4.50 20.19 -4.51
C ARG A 13 -4.55 20.27 -2.98
N SER A 14 -5.58 19.72 -2.34
CA SER A 14 -5.66 19.65 -0.88
C SER A 14 -4.88 18.47 -0.28
N ALA A 15 -4.57 17.45 -1.08
CA ALA A 15 -3.98 16.20 -0.59
C ALA A 15 -2.56 16.36 -0.03
N GLY A 16 -1.76 17.28 -0.59
CA GLY A 16 -0.38 17.54 -0.15
C GLY A 16 -0.30 18.07 1.28
N PRO A 17 -0.84 19.27 1.58
CA PRO A 17 -0.81 19.84 2.93
C PRO A 17 -1.49 18.96 3.98
N VAL A 18 -2.64 18.37 3.63
CA VAL A 18 -3.37 17.43 4.52
C VAL A 18 -2.52 16.19 4.81
N GLY A 19 -1.81 15.67 3.81
CA GLY A 19 -0.88 14.56 3.96
C GLY A 19 0.28 14.87 4.90
N LEU A 20 0.85 16.08 4.83
CA LEU A 20 1.92 16.52 5.73
C LEU A 20 1.45 16.63 7.18
N ILE A 21 0.28 17.26 7.41
CA ILE A 21 -0.32 17.36 8.75
C ILE A 21 -0.59 15.96 9.31
N LYS A 22 -1.17 15.07 8.49
CA LYS A 22 -1.40 13.67 8.85
C LYS A 22 -0.11 12.98 9.27
N LEU A 23 0.95 13.13 8.48
CA LEU A 23 2.26 12.55 8.76
C LEU A 23 2.79 13.03 10.10
N LEU A 24 2.83 14.36 10.33
CA LEU A 24 3.34 14.95 11.58
C LEU A 24 2.57 14.46 12.80
N LEU A 25 1.24 14.49 12.75
CA LEU A 25 0.39 14.04 13.85
C LEU A 25 0.58 12.55 14.16
N LEU A 26 0.66 11.72 13.12
CA LEU A 26 0.87 10.28 13.29
C LEU A 26 2.27 10.00 13.85
N TYR A 27 3.29 10.73 13.38
CA TYR A 27 4.66 10.60 13.86
C TYR A 27 4.76 10.96 15.36
N CYS A 28 4.16 12.07 15.79
CA CYS A 28 4.11 12.46 17.20
C CYS A 28 3.40 11.40 18.06
N THR A 29 2.26 10.89 17.59
CA THR A 29 1.52 9.83 18.29
C THR A 29 2.36 8.56 18.41
N MET A 30 3.04 8.14 17.35
CA MET A 30 3.86 6.93 17.32
C MET A 30 5.12 7.04 18.18
N ILE A 31 5.81 8.19 18.17
CA ILE A 31 6.94 8.43 19.09
C ILE A 31 6.45 8.33 20.53
N GLY A 32 5.37 9.02 20.89
CA GLY A 32 4.83 9.00 22.24
C GLY A 32 4.42 7.60 22.69
N ALA A 33 3.66 6.89 21.85
CA ALA A 33 3.21 5.54 22.15
C ALA A 33 4.37 4.53 22.23
N GLY A 34 5.27 4.55 21.25
CA GLY A 34 6.42 3.64 21.19
C GLY A 34 7.41 3.88 22.32
N SER A 35 7.70 5.14 22.67
CA SER A 35 8.58 5.47 23.79
C SER A 35 7.97 5.03 25.12
N LEU A 36 6.67 5.28 25.32
CA LEU A 36 5.97 4.83 26.52
C LEU A 36 5.92 3.31 26.62
N ALA A 37 5.66 2.61 25.51
CA ALA A 37 5.69 1.16 25.46
C ALA A 37 7.08 0.61 25.83
N PHE A 38 8.14 1.23 25.31
CA PHE A 38 9.52 0.86 25.63
C PHE A 38 9.85 1.03 27.13
N PHE A 39 9.43 2.14 27.74
CA PHE A 39 9.63 2.33 29.17
C PHE A 39 8.82 1.34 30.01
N LYS A 40 7.55 1.10 29.64
CA LYS A 40 6.68 0.15 30.34
C LYS A 40 7.10 -1.31 30.16
N SER A 41 7.76 -1.66 29.06
CA SER A 41 8.32 -3.01 28.86
C SER A 41 9.60 -3.26 29.66
N GLY A 42 10.10 -2.28 30.42
CA GLY A 42 11.40 -2.38 31.11
C GLY A 42 12.60 -2.18 30.17
N GLY A 43 12.39 -1.47 29.05
CA GLY A 43 13.40 -1.24 28.02
C GLY A 43 13.81 -2.52 27.28
N LEU A 44 15.03 -2.52 26.74
CA LEU A 44 15.57 -3.70 26.06
C LEU A 44 15.76 -4.89 27.02
N ALA A 45 16.17 -4.63 28.26
CA ALA A 45 16.39 -5.70 29.24
C ALA A 45 15.09 -6.43 29.60
N GLY A 46 13.99 -5.69 29.79
CA GLY A 46 12.68 -6.29 30.09
C GLY A 46 12.03 -6.99 28.89
N LEU A 47 12.32 -6.56 27.66
CA LEU A 47 11.90 -7.29 26.46
C LEU A 47 12.75 -8.56 26.26
N ALA A 48 14.07 -8.48 26.45
CA ALA A 48 14.99 -9.60 26.26
C ALA A 48 14.85 -10.69 27.34
N SER A 49 14.33 -10.35 28.52
CA SER A 49 14.03 -11.35 29.56
C SER A 49 12.72 -12.11 29.28
N HIS A 50 11.82 -11.55 28.48
CA HIS A 50 10.54 -12.16 28.16
C HIS A 50 10.52 -12.88 26.80
N PHE A 51 11.25 -12.36 25.81
CA PHE A 51 11.31 -12.91 24.47
C PHE A 51 12.68 -13.52 24.19
N GLU A 52 12.69 -14.71 23.61
CA GLU A 52 13.92 -15.32 23.12
C GLU A 52 14.55 -14.46 21.99
N PRO A 53 15.89 -14.44 21.87
CA PRO A 53 16.58 -13.72 20.80
C PRO A 53 16.05 -14.06 19.39
N PHE A 54 15.68 -15.32 19.18
CA PHE A 54 15.00 -15.78 17.96
C PHE A 54 13.59 -16.29 18.33
N PRO A 55 12.53 -15.95 17.57
CA PRO A 55 12.51 -15.12 16.36
C PRO A 55 12.44 -13.60 16.62
N TRP A 56 12.23 -13.15 17.86
CA TRP A 56 11.72 -11.81 18.15
C TRP A 56 12.72 -10.66 17.94
N PHE A 57 14.02 -10.91 18.11
CA PHE A 57 15.08 -9.92 17.90
C PHE A 57 15.92 -10.19 16.65
N SER A 58 15.36 -10.94 15.70
CA SER A 58 16.00 -11.27 14.43
C SER A 58 15.23 -10.67 13.25
N LEU A 59 15.96 -10.08 12.30
CA LEU A 59 15.39 -9.65 11.02
C LEU A 59 14.83 -10.82 10.20
N PHE A 60 15.27 -12.04 10.49
CA PHE A 60 14.86 -13.26 9.80
C PHE A 60 13.87 -14.10 10.59
N GLY A 61 13.43 -13.65 11.77
CA GLY A 61 12.48 -14.37 12.62
C GLY A 61 11.10 -14.56 11.98
N TYR A 62 10.73 -13.67 11.04
CA TYR A 62 9.51 -13.79 10.24
C TYR A 62 9.57 -14.91 9.19
N GLY A 63 10.77 -15.40 8.86
CA GLY A 63 11.01 -16.29 7.72
C GLY A 63 11.65 -15.52 6.56
N VAL A 64 12.76 -16.03 6.03
CA VAL A 64 13.51 -15.38 4.94
C VAL A 64 12.68 -15.37 3.66
N GLN A 65 12.01 -16.47 3.35
CA GLN A 65 11.22 -16.61 2.13
C GLN A 65 10.01 -15.67 2.14
N GLU A 66 9.28 -15.64 3.26
CA GLU A 66 8.13 -14.77 3.50
C GLU A 66 8.55 -13.31 3.46
N GLY A 67 9.62 -12.94 4.19
CA GLY A 67 10.13 -11.57 4.21
C GLY A 67 10.60 -11.07 2.85
N VAL A 68 11.29 -11.90 2.06
CA VAL A 68 11.71 -11.54 0.70
C VAL A 68 10.50 -11.41 -0.24
N SER A 69 9.52 -12.31 -0.11
CA SER A 69 8.27 -12.25 -0.87
C SER A 69 7.48 -10.97 -0.61
N ASP A 70 7.30 -10.60 0.66
CA ASP A 70 6.57 -9.41 1.04
C ASP A 70 7.33 -8.14 0.67
N LEU A 71 8.66 -8.14 0.78
CA LEU A 71 9.50 -7.02 0.35
C LEU A 71 9.38 -6.78 -1.16
N LEU A 72 9.47 -7.84 -1.98
CA LEU A 72 9.32 -7.74 -3.42
C LEU A 72 7.91 -7.34 -3.82
N SER A 73 6.89 -7.90 -3.17
CA SER A 73 5.49 -7.46 -3.32
C SER A 73 5.35 -5.97 -3.04
N MET A 74 6.01 -5.50 -1.98
CA MET A 74 5.97 -4.11 -1.59
C MET A 74 6.66 -3.20 -2.61
N LEU A 75 7.87 -3.53 -3.03
CA LEU A 75 8.62 -2.74 -4.02
C LEU A 75 7.86 -2.62 -5.34
N VAL A 76 7.41 -3.75 -5.88
CA VAL A 76 6.73 -3.81 -7.19
C VAL A 76 5.38 -3.08 -7.10
N GLY A 77 4.65 -3.22 -5.99
CA GLY A 77 3.40 -2.51 -5.82
C GLY A 77 3.55 -1.01 -5.56
N VAL A 78 4.58 -0.56 -4.83
CA VAL A 78 4.86 0.88 -4.65
C VAL A 78 5.21 1.54 -5.99
N VAL A 79 6.07 0.92 -6.79
CA VAL A 79 6.47 1.46 -8.11
C VAL A 79 5.29 1.52 -9.09
N SER A 80 4.38 0.55 -9.02
CA SER A 80 3.20 0.50 -9.90
C SER A 80 1.99 1.30 -9.39
N THR A 81 2.04 1.80 -8.15
CA THR A 81 0.89 2.48 -7.56
C THR A 81 0.77 3.90 -8.11
N GLN A 82 -0.35 4.14 -8.78
CA GLN A 82 -0.67 5.40 -9.45
C GLN A 82 -0.53 6.63 -8.54
N ILE A 83 -0.96 6.55 -7.27
CA ILE A 83 -0.91 7.72 -6.36
C ILE A 83 0.53 8.14 -6.06
N TYR A 84 1.47 7.19 -5.91
CA TYR A 84 2.88 7.52 -5.69
C TYR A 84 3.51 8.10 -6.95
N LEU A 85 3.24 7.51 -8.12
CA LEU A 85 3.70 8.05 -9.40
C LEU A 85 3.15 9.46 -9.65
N GLN A 86 1.86 9.69 -9.40
CA GLN A 86 1.24 11.00 -9.52
C GLN A 86 1.89 12.03 -8.60
N ALA A 87 2.24 11.66 -7.35
CA ALA A 87 2.95 12.55 -6.44
C ALA A 87 4.34 12.93 -6.96
N ILE A 88 5.08 11.96 -7.51
CA ILE A 88 6.40 12.20 -8.12
C ILE A 88 6.29 13.10 -9.35
N PHE A 89 5.34 12.85 -10.26
CA PHE A 89 5.14 13.64 -11.47
C PHE A 89 4.51 15.01 -11.23
N SER A 90 3.87 15.21 -10.07
CA SER A 90 3.34 16.52 -9.65
C SER A 90 4.40 17.40 -8.97
N ALA A 91 5.62 16.88 -8.75
CA ALA A 91 6.70 17.66 -8.19
C ALA A 91 7.13 18.79 -9.13
N ARG A 92 7.58 19.90 -8.56
CA ARG A 92 8.02 21.08 -9.31
C ARG A 92 9.19 20.77 -10.26
N ASP A 93 10.10 19.90 -9.83
CA ASP A 93 11.31 19.54 -10.55
C ASP A 93 11.84 18.17 -10.06
N PRO A 94 12.73 17.52 -10.84
CA PRO A 94 13.27 16.21 -10.49
C PRO A 94 14.06 16.17 -9.17
N ARG A 95 14.69 17.28 -8.75
CA ARG A 95 15.43 17.32 -7.47
C ARG A 95 14.45 17.27 -6.31
N THR A 96 13.37 18.03 -6.37
CA THR A 96 12.29 17.99 -5.38
C THR A 96 11.64 16.60 -5.29
N ALA A 97 11.37 15.96 -6.43
CA ALA A 97 10.84 14.59 -6.47
C ALA A 97 11.77 13.60 -5.78
N ARG A 98 13.08 13.65 -6.09
CA ARG A 98 14.09 12.78 -5.49
C ARG A 98 14.21 13.01 -3.98
N GLN A 99 14.26 14.27 -3.55
CA GLN A 99 14.35 14.61 -2.12
C GLN A 99 13.11 14.14 -1.35
N GLY A 100 11.91 14.30 -1.91
CA GLY A 100 10.67 13.79 -1.30
C GLY A 100 10.66 12.27 -1.15
N ALA A 101 11.14 11.54 -2.16
CA ALA A 101 11.27 10.08 -2.09
C ALA A 101 12.30 9.64 -1.04
N LEU A 102 13.48 10.28 -1.00
CA LEU A 102 14.52 9.98 -0.01
C LEU A 102 14.08 10.30 1.41
N LEU A 103 13.39 11.43 1.61
CA LEU A 103 12.83 11.80 2.91
C LEU A 103 11.80 10.77 3.37
N SER A 104 10.95 10.28 2.46
CA SER A 104 9.98 9.22 2.77
C SER A 104 10.68 7.91 3.16
N ALA A 105 11.75 7.53 2.45
CA ALA A 105 12.55 6.35 2.78
C ALA A 105 13.22 6.45 4.16
N LEU A 106 13.58 7.66 4.60
CA LEU A 106 14.16 7.90 5.93
C LEU A 106 13.11 7.88 7.04
N LEU A 107 11.91 8.44 6.80
CA LEU A 107 10.87 8.62 7.82
C LEU A 107 10.04 7.36 8.08
N ILE A 108 9.88 6.45 7.11
CA ILE A 108 9.04 5.26 7.26
C ILE A 108 9.63 4.24 8.27
N PRO A 109 10.92 3.84 8.20
CA PRO A 109 11.45 2.81 9.09
C PRO A 109 11.34 3.12 10.59
N PRO A 110 11.65 4.34 11.08
CA PRO A 110 11.47 4.67 12.49
C PRO A 110 10.02 4.52 12.98
N MET A 111 9.03 4.90 12.16
CA MET A 111 7.63 4.68 12.52
C MET A 111 7.28 3.19 12.67
N GLY A 112 7.84 2.35 11.79
CA GLY A 112 7.72 0.90 11.89
C GLY A 112 8.30 0.36 13.21
N LEU A 113 9.49 0.86 13.60
CA LEU A 113 10.13 0.47 14.86
C LEU A 113 9.27 0.81 16.08
N PHE A 114 8.68 2.01 16.15
CA PHE A 114 7.76 2.35 17.23
C PHE A 114 6.54 1.42 17.27
N GLY A 115 5.99 1.06 16.10
CA GLY A 115 4.91 0.09 16.00
C GLY A 115 5.30 -1.30 16.49
N ILE A 116 6.50 -1.78 16.16
CA ILE A 116 7.05 -3.06 16.63
C ILE A 116 7.16 -3.06 18.15
N VAL A 117 7.69 -2.00 18.76
CA VAL A 117 7.83 -1.90 20.22
C VAL A 117 6.47 -1.94 20.92
N VAL A 118 5.47 -1.20 20.40
CA VAL A 118 4.10 -1.26 20.92
C VAL A 118 3.53 -2.68 20.80
N GLY A 119 3.75 -3.33 19.65
CA GLY A 119 3.31 -4.71 19.41
C GLY A 119 3.95 -5.71 20.37
N LEU A 120 5.26 -5.63 20.60
CA LEU A 120 5.99 -6.48 21.55
C LEU A 120 5.50 -6.28 22.99
N TYR A 121 5.30 -5.04 23.43
CA TYR A 121 4.75 -4.76 24.75
C TYR A 121 3.32 -5.33 24.92
N MET A 122 2.47 -5.15 23.91
CA MET A 122 1.12 -5.72 23.95
C MET A 122 1.14 -7.26 23.91
N ARG A 123 2.10 -7.86 23.19
CA ARG A 123 2.29 -9.32 23.19
C ARG A 123 2.75 -9.84 24.54
N GLN A 124 3.62 -9.11 25.23
CA GLN A 124 4.11 -9.45 26.57
C GLN A 124 2.99 -9.38 27.62
N THR A 125 2.11 -8.37 27.52
CA THR A 125 1.06 -8.11 28.53
C THR A 125 -0.26 -8.81 28.22
N GLN A 126 -0.61 -8.96 26.94
CA GLN A 126 -1.86 -9.57 26.46
C GLN A 126 -1.59 -10.47 25.23
N PRO A 127 -0.99 -11.66 25.43
CA PRO A 127 -0.58 -12.52 24.31
C PRO A 127 -1.73 -12.98 23.39
N GLN A 128 -2.94 -13.06 23.94
CA GLN A 128 -4.16 -13.50 23.24
C GLN A 128 -4.83 -12.37 22.45
N LEU A 129 -4.38 -11.12 22.57
CA LEU A 129 -4.95 -9.99 21.83
C LEU A 129 -4.65 -10.15 20.33
N ASP A 130 -5.67 -9.93 19.51
CA ASP A 130 -5.49 -9.92 18.07
C ASP A 130 -4.53 -8.79 17.66
N SER A 131 -3.59 -9.09 16.76
CA SER A 131 -2.47 -8.20 16.42
C SER A 131 -2.95 -6.88 15.82
N VAL A 132 -4.11 -6.90 15.14
CA VAL A 132 -4.75 -5.69 14.58
C VAL A 132 -5.16 -4.69 15.66
N LEU A 133 -5.49 -5.17 16.86
CA LEU A 133 -5.97 -4.34 17.96
C LEU A 133 -4.86 -3.88 18.90
N ALA A 134 -3.61 -4.33 18.69
CA ALA A 134 -2.50 -4.02 19.57
C ALA A 134 -2.31 -2.51 19.80
N LEU A 135 -2.20 -1.72 18.73
CA LEU A 135 -2.01 -0.26 18.84
C LEU A 135 -3.25 0.44 19.45
N PRO A 136 -4.50 0.25 18.95
CA PRO A 136 -5.68 0.85 19.57
C PRO A 136 -5.82 0.53 21.06
N THR A 137 -5.68 -0.75 21.43
CA THR A 137 -5.79 -1.20 22.83
C THR A 137 -4.68 -0.60 23.69
N PHE A 138 -3.46 -0.52 23.16
CA PHE A 138 -2.36 0.15 23.85
C PHE A 138 -2.69 1.62 24.16
N LEU A 139 -3.16 2.38 23.16
CA LEU A 139 -3.49 3.79 23.34
C LEU A 139 -4.62 3.98 24.37
N LEU A 140 -5.62 3.10 24.37
CA LEU A 140 -6.73 3.18 25.33
C LEU A 140 -6.29 2.90 26.76
N GLN A 141 -5.45 1.88 26.96
CA GLN A 141 -5.12 1.37 28.29
C GLN A 141 -3.90 2.04 28.92
N ASN A 142 -2.97 2.55 28.11
CA ASN A 142 -1.66 2.98 28.60
C ASN A 142 -1.41 4.49 28.49
N LEU A 143 -2.10 5.21 27.61
CA LEU A 143 -1.97 6.67 27.55
C LEU A 143 -2.89 7.35 28.57
N PRO A 144 -2.45 8.46 29.18
CA PRO A 144 -3.34 9.30 29.97
C PRO A 144 -4.54 9.78 29.14
N PRO A 145 -5.73 9.98 29.76
CA PRO A 145 -6.94 10.37 29.05
C PRO A 145 -6.78 11.61 28.15
N LEU A 146 -5.94 12.57 28.59
CA LEU A 146 -5.64 13.79 27.84
C LEU A 146 -4.95 13.53 26.48
N PHE A 147 -4.17 12.46 26.38
CA PHE A 147 -3.41 12.11 25.16
C PHE A 147 -4.07 10.98 24.37
N ALA A 148 -4.83 10.09 25.03
CA ALA A 148 -5.55 9.00 24.37
C ALA A 148 -6.57 9.54 23.35
N GLY A 149 -7.39 10.52 23.73
CA GLY A 149 -8.40 11.12 22.85
C GLY A 149 -7.81 11.69 21.55
N PRO A 150 -6.82 12.60 21.62
CA PRO A 150 -6.10 13.10 20.45
C PRO A 150 -5.45 12.00 19.62
N ALA A 151 -4.83 10.99 20.25
CA ALA A 151 -4.21 9.87 19.53
C ALA A 151 -5.23 9.08 18.70
N PHE A 152 -6.43 8.81 19.25
CA PHE A 152 -7.52 8.19 18.50
C PHE A 152 -8.04 9.08 17.37
N ALA A 153 -8.15 10.39 17.61
CA ALA A 153 -8.53 11.34 16.56
C ALA A 153 -7.51 11.34 15.40
N VAL A 154 -6.22 11.25 15.71
CA VAL A 154 -5.14 11.15 14.72
C VAL A 154 -5.21 9.84 13.95
N LEU A 155 -5.42 8.70 14.63
CA LEU A 155 -5.60 7.41 13.95
C LEU A 155 -6.81 7.43 13.01
N LEU A 156 -7.94 7.98 13.47
CA LEU A 156 -9.14 8.12 12.65
C LEU A 156 -8.90 9.03 11.45
N PHE A 157 -8.26 10.19 11.67
CA PHE A 157 -7.88 11.11 10.60
C PHE A 157 -6.97 10.44 9.57
N ALA A 158 -6.01 9.64 10.03
CA ALA A 158 -5.10 8.92 9.16
C ALA A 158 -5.78 7.83 8.34
N ALA A 159 -6.67 7.05 8.97
CA ALA A 159 -7.46 6.02 8.32
C ALA A 159 -8.43 6.62 7.28
N VAL A 160 -9.21 7.63 7.67
CA VAL A 160 -10.16 8.32 6.79
C VAL A 160 -9.44 9.01 5.64
N GLY A 161 -8.33 9.71 5.91
CA GLY A 161 -7.55 10.40 4.88
C GLY A 161 -6.95 9.45 3.86
N THR A 162 -6.44 8.30 4.31
CA THR A 162 -5.87 7.28 3.41
C THR A 162 -6.96 6.57 2.60
N ALA A 163 -8.06 6.17 3.23
CA ALA A 163 -9.20 5.59 2.54
C ALA A 163 -9.79 6.55 1.49
N SER A 164 -9.87 7.85 1.81
CA SER A 164 -10.36 8.88 0.88
C SER A 164 -9.45 9.02 -0.32
N GLY A 165 -8.13 9.08 -0.10
CA GLY A 165 -7.15 9.15 -1.19
C GLY A 165 -7.21 7.94 -2.12
N LEU A 166 -7.28 6.73 -1.57
CA LEU A 166 -7.40 5.50 -2.36
C LEU A 166 -8.71 5.43 -3.14
N THR A 167 -9.84 5.81 -2.50
CA THR A 167 -11.15 5.82 -3.16
C THR A 167 -11.19 6.85 -4.28
N LEU A 168 -10.62 8.03 -4.07
CA LEU A 168 -10.47 9.04 -5.12
C LEU A 168 -9.63 8.50 -6.27
N GLY A 169 -8.50 7.86 -5.97
CA GLY A 169 -7.64 7.24 -6.98
C GLY A 169 -8.42 6.27 -7.87
N VAL A 170 -9.15 5.32 -7.26
CA VAL A 170 -9.99 4.37 -8.00
C VAL A 170 -11.07 5.09 -8.81
N GLY A 171 -11.76 6.06 -8.21
CA GLY A 171 -12.80 6.84 -8.90
C GLY A 171 -12.26 7.62 -10.10
N THR A 172 -11.07 8.21 -10.00
CA THR A 172 -10.42 8.92 -11.11
C THR A 172 -9.99 7.98 -12.23
N THR A 173 -9.41 6.82 -11.91
CA THR A 173 -9.06 5.79 -12.89
C THR A 173 -10.32 5.29 -13.62
N LEU A 174 -11.40 4.97 -12.91
CA LEU A 174 -12.64 4.56 -13.55
C LEU A 174 -13.21 5.68 -14.45
N GLN A 175 -13.20 6.93 -13.99
CA GLN A 175 -13.75 8.04 -14.76
C GLN A 175 -12.95 8.37 -16.01
N ILE A 176 -11.62 8.46 -15.89
CA ILE A 176 -10.73 8.89 -16.98
C ILE A 176 -10.44 7.73 -17.93
N ASP A 177 -10.17 6.54 -17.39
CA ASP A 177 -9.65 5.42 -18.19
C ASP A 177 -10.76 4.54 -18.76
N LEU A 178 -11.91 4.44 -18.08
CA LEU A 178 -13.05 3.65 -18.54
C LEU A 178 -14.18 4.53 -19.09
N PHE A 179 -14.82 5.35 -18.24
CA PHE A 179 -16.04 6.07 -18.63
C PHE A 179 -15.81 7.14 -19.71
N ALA A 180 -14.71 7.88 -19.67
CA ALA A 180 -14.40 8.88 -20.70
C ALA A 180 -14.15 8.28 -22.09
N ARG A 181 -13.86 6.96 -22.19
CA ARG A 181 -13.73 6.26 -23.48
C ARG A 181 -15.09 5.94 -24.12
N PHE A 182 -16.12 5.74 -23.31
CA PHE A 182 -17.46 5.37 -23.77
C PHE A 182 -18.42 6.54 -23.87
N ASN A 183 -18.22 7.61 -23.10
CA ASN A 183 -19.13 8.75 -23.08
C ASN A 183 -18.35 10.08 -23.15
N GLN A 184 -18.41 10.76 -24.30
CA GLN A 184 -17.72 12.05 -24.55
C GLN A 184 -18.47 13.26 -23.97
N THR A 185 -19.63 13.05 -23.34
CA THR A 185 -20.44 14.16 -22.81
C THR A 185 -19.89 14.66 -21.47
N THR A 186 -19.40 15.90 -21.47
CA THR A 186 -18.71 16.56 -20.36
C THR A 186 -19.60 16.80 -19.13
N ASP A 187 -20.93 16.81 -19.32
CA ASP A 187 -21.88 17.35 -18.34
C ASP A 187 -22.15 16.42 -17.14
N SER A 188 -21.92 15.11 -17.30
CA SER A 188 -22.18 14.09 -16.26
C SER A 188 -20.92 13.58 -15.55
N ARG A 189 -19.75 14.14 -15.87
CA ARG A 189 -18.43 13.62 -15.46
C ARG A 189 -18.25 13.54 -13.94
N LEU A 190 -18.77 14.55 -13.24
CA LEU A 190 -18.71 14.59 -11.79
C LEU A 190 -19.68 13.58 -11.17
N GLY A 191 -20.90 13.46 -11.68
CA GLY A 191 -21.90 12.50 -11.21
C GLY A 191 -21.43 11.05 -11.30
N HIS A 192 -20.84 10.66 -12.43
CA HIS A 192 -20.25 9.34 -12.64
C HIS A 192 -19.10 9.05 -11.67
N LEU A 193 -18.22 10.02 -11.44
CA LEU A 193 -17.13 9.87 -10.47
C LEU A 193 -17.67 9.67 -9.04
N ARG A 194 -18.71 10.42 -8.65
CA ARG A 194 -19.36 10.26 -7.34
C ARG A 194 -20.02 8.89 -7.19
N LEU A 195 -20.72 8.42 -8.22
CA LEU A 195 -21.37 7.11 -8.23
C LEU A 195 -20.35 5.97 -8.16
N ALA A 196 -19.27 6.04 -8.94
CA ALA A 196 -18.18 5.06 -8.90
C ALA A 196 -17.50 5.02 -7.51
N THR A 197 -17.20 6.20 -6.95
CA THR A 197 -16.65 6.34 -5.59
C THR A 197 -17.57 5.70 -4.54
N PHE A 198 -18.88 5.95 -4.64
CA PHE A 198 -19.87 5.39 -3.73
C PHE A 198 -19.98 3.87 -3.86
N ALA A 199 -20.02 3.34 -5.08
CA ALA A 199 -20.07 1.90 -5.34
C ALA A 199 -18.86 1.16 -4.75
N VAL A 200 -17.65 1.72 -4.93
CA VAL A 200 -16.41 1.17 -4.34
C VAL A 200 -16.50 1.12 -2.80
N LEU A 201 -17.04 2.17 -2.16
CA LEU A 201 -17.21 2.19 -0.72
C LEU A 201 -18.21 1.14 -0.22
N MET A 202 -19.30 0.91 -0.96
CA MET A 202 -20.29 -0.12 -0.60
C MET A 202 -19.72 -1.53 -0.73
N ILE A 203 -18.95 -1.80 -1.78
CA ILE A 203 -18.27 -3.10 -1.96
C ILE A 203 -17.24 -3.33 -0.84
N ALA A 204 -16.43 -2.31 -0.52
CA ALA A 204 -15.47 -2.39 0.58
C ALA A 204 -16.15 -2.66 1.92
N MET A 205 -17.28 -2.00 2.19
CA MET A 205 -18.08 -2.26 3.39
C MET A 205 -18.58 -3.71 3.45
N GLY A 206 -19.14 -4.23 2.34
CA GLY A 206 -19.60 -5.61 2.28
C GLY A 206 -18.49 -6.63 2.55
N LEU A 207 -17.30 -6.40 2.01
CA LEU A 207 -16.11 -7.24 2.23
C LEU A 207 -15.67 -7.25 3.69
N VAL A 208 -15.68 -6.09 4.36
CA VAL A 208 -15.33 -5.98 5.80
C VAL A 208 -16.34 -6.74 6.66
N LEU A 209 -17.64 -6.64 6.35
CA LEU A 209 -18.68 -7.35 7.10
C LEU A 209 -18.62 -8.88 6.90
N ALA A 210 -18.17 -9.34 5.73
CA ALA A 210 -18.05 -10.76 5.41
C ALA A 210 -16.80 -11.43 6.01
N ASN A 211 -15.69 -10.69 6.19
CA ASN A 211 -14.42 -11.21 6.71
C ASN A 211 -13.99 -10.44 7.97
N LEU A 212 -14.72 -10.67 9.07
CA LEU A 212 -14.42 -10.10 10.39
C LEU A 212 -13.12 -10.67 11.01
N GLY A 213 -12.62 -11.81 10.51
CA GLY A 213 -11.36 -12.44 10.90
C GLY A 213 -10.17 -11.82 10.14
N SER A 214 -9.38 -11.04 10.86
CA SER A 214 -8.32 -10.16 10.37
C SER A 214 -7.23 -10.83 9.52
N ALA A 215 -7.06 -10.34 8.28
CA ALA A 215 -5.85 -10.55 7.49
C ALA A 215 -5.44 -9.27 6.74
N ILE A 216 -5.54 -8.11 7.39
CA ILE A 216 -5.34 -6.79 6.76
C ILE A 216 -4.01 -6.72 6.00
N MET A 217 -2.93 -7.24 6.59
CA MET A 217 -1.62 -7.28 5.96
C MET A 217 -1.60 -8.17 4.72
N GLN A 218 -2.22 -9.36 4.78
CA GLN A 218 -2.30 -10.24 3.61
C GLN A 218 -3.12 -9.62 2.48
N TRP A 219 -4.27 -9.01 2.79
CA TRP A 219 -5.07 -8.28 1.80
C TRP A 219 -4.32 -7.08 1.22
N SER A 220 -3.56 -6.36 2.05
CA SER A 220 -2.71 -5.25 1.62
C SER A 220 -1.61 -5.72 0.67
N PHE A 221 -0.87 -6.77 1.03
CA PHE A 221 0.19 -7.35 0.20
C PHE A 221 -0.36 -7.99 -1.07
N LEU A 222 -1.49 -8.69 -1.03
CA LEU A 222 -2.17 -9.21 -2.21
C LEU A 222 -2.55 -8.08 -3.17
N SER A 223 -3.18 -7.03 -2.64
CA SER A 223 -3.57 -5.85 -3.41
C SER A 223 -2.36 -5.17 -4.06
N MET A 224 -1.25 -5.08 -3.32
CA MET A 224 0.01 -4.50 -3.76
C MET A 224 0.69 -5.36 -4.84
N GLY A 225 0.71 -6.68 -4.64
CA GLY A 225 1.21 -7.67 -5.59
C GLY A 225 0.43 -7.65 -6.90
N LEU A 226 -0.92 -7.66 -6.87
CA LEU A 226 -1.73 -7.62 -8.09
C LEU A 226 -1.49 -6.36 -8.92
N ARG A 227 -1.41 -5.19 -8.29
CA ARG A 227 -1.01 -3.93 -8.97
C ARG A 227 0.38 -4.08 -9.59
N GLY A 228 1.29 -4.67 -8.82
CA GLY A 228 2.66 -4.93 -9.24
C GLY A 228 2.76 -5.82 -10.47
N ALA A 229 2.11 -6.98 -10.46
CA ALA A 229 2.05 -7.92 -11.58
C ALA A 229 1.48 -7.28 -12.86
N THR A 230 0.56 -6.32 -12.70
CA THR A 230 -0.11 -5.65 -13.82
C THR A 230 0.78 -4.60 -14.49
N LEU A 231 1.41 -3.72 -13.72
CA LEU A 231 2.00 -2.48 -14.25
C LEU A 231 3.50 -2.34 -14.05
N ALA A 232 4.11 -3.00 -13.06
CA ALA A 232 5.51 -2.72 -12.74
C ALA A 232 6.46 -3.08 -13.89
N LEU A 233 6.35 -4.30 -14.43
CA LEU A 233 7.20 -4.73 -15.53
C LEU A 233 6.93 -3.98 -16.84
N PRO A 234 5.67 -3.76 -17.27
CA PRO A 234 5.39 -2.94 -18.44
C PRO A 234 5.91 -1.49 -18.30
N LEU A 235 5.79 -0.88 -17.13
CA LEU A 235 6.28 0.47 -16.87
C LEU A 235 7.81 0.52 -16.92
N LEU A 236 8.49 -0.43 -16.26
CA LEU A 236 9.95 -0.53 -16.30
C LEU A 236 10.45 -0.78 -17.74
N ALA A 237 9.79 -1.66 -18.49
CA ALA A 237 10.10 -1.88 -19.90
C ALA A 237 9.94 -0.60 -20.72
N ALA A 238 8.83 0.14 -20.53
CA ALA A 238 8.62 1.40 -21.24
C ALA A 238 9.70 2.46 -20.93
N ILE A 239 10.17 2.54 -19.68
CA ILE A 239 11.23 3.48 -19.27
C ILE A 239 12.61 3.05 -19.79
N PHE A 240 12.99 1.79 -19.60
CA PHE A 240 14.36 1.31 -19.89
C PHE A 240 14.57 0.86 -21.33
N TRP A 241 13.55 0.33 -22.00
CA TRP A 241 13.64 -0.11 -23.40
C TRP A 241 13.10 0.96 -24.37
N GLY A 242 12.41 1.98 -23.87
CA GLY A 242 11.92 3.10 -24.68
C GLY A 242 11.13 2.62 -25.90
N GLU A 243 11.54 3.07 -27.08
CA GLU A 243 10.92 2.74 -28.37
C GLU A 243 11.01 1.25 -28.76
N ARG A 244 11.90 0.48 -28.14
CA ARG A 244 12.02 -0.98 -28.37
C ARG A 244 10.93 -1.78 -27.65
N THR A 245 10.07 -1.11 -26.87
CA THR A 245 8.96 -1.74 -26.18
C THR A 245 7.80 -1.98 -27.14
N SER A 246 7.47 -3.24 -27.37
CA SER A 246 6.31 -3.59 -28.20
C SER A 246 5.01 -3.15 -27.55
N ARG A 247 4.19 -2.35 -28.26
CA ARG A 247 2.82 -2.02 -27.83
C ARG A 247 1.97 -3.27 -27.59
N ARG A 248 2.10 -4.27 -28.47
CA ARG A 248 1.37 -5.55 -28.35
C ARG A 248 1.88 -6.38 -27.17
N GLY A 249 3.20 -6.49 -27.02
CA GLY A 249 3.81 -7.21 -25.89
C GLY A 249 3.44 -6.60 -24.54
N GLY A 250 3.43 -5.26 -24.44
CA GLY A 250 2.97 -4.54 -23.24
C GLY A 250 1.50 -4.78 -22.93
N ALA A 251 0.60 -4.69 -23.92
CA ALA A 251 -0.82 -4.94 -23.72
C ALA A 251 -1.12 -6.37 -23.26
N ILE A 252 -0.45 -7.36 -23.84
CA ILE A 252 -0.59 -8.76 -23.46
C ILE A 252 -0.04 -9.00 -22.05
N ALA A 253 1.09 -8.38 -21.68
CA ALA A 253 1.65 -8.48 -20.34
C ALA A 253 0.72 -7.92 -19.25
N VAL A 254 0.10 -6.77 -19.52
CA VAL A 254 -0.88 -6.13 -18.61
C VAL A 254 -2.12 -6.99 -18.41
N LEU A 255 -2.52 -7.78 -19.42
CA LEU A 255 -3.67 -8.67 -19.33
C LEU A 255 -3.30 -10.00 -18.63
N LEU A 256 -2.27 -10.68 -19.14
CA LEU A 256 -1.93 -12.04 -18.71
C LEU A 256 -1.22 -12.08 -17.36
N GLY A 257 -0.46 -11.04 -16.98
CA GLY A 257 0.22 -10.95 -15.69
C GLY A 257 -0.71 -11.09 -14.48
N PRO A 258 -1.70 -10.19 -14.31
CA PRO A 258 -2.65 -10.29 -13.20
C PRO A 258 -3.56 -11.52 -13.30
N SER A 259 -3.99 -11.92 -14.50
CA SER A 259 -4.78 -13.14 -14.68
C SER A 259 -4.03 -14.38 -14.21
N ALA A 260 -2.75 -14.52 -14.55
CA ALA A 260 -1.91 -15.62 -14.09
C ALA A 260 -1.71 -15.59 -12.57
N ALA A 261 -1.52 -14.42 -11.97
CA ALA A 261 -1.43 -14.29 -10.51
C ALA A 261 -2.73 -14.71 -9.80
N ILE A 262 -3.89 -14.33 -10.33
CA ILE A 262 -5.20 -14.72 -9.78
C ILE A 262 -5.41 -16.23 -9.92
N LEU A 263 -5.13 -16.81 -11.09
CA LEU A 263 -5.26 -18.25 -11.33
C LEU A 263 -4.33 -19.06 -10.43
N ALA A 264 -3.08 -18.63 -10.27
CA ALA A 264 -2.14 -19.25 -9.34
C ALA A 264 -2.65 -19.21 -7.90
N GLY A 265 -3.22 -18.07 -7.47
CA GLY A 265 -3.82 -17.93 -6.14
C GLY A 265 -5.04 -18.82 -5.92
N LEU A 266 -5.95 -18.92 -6.91
CA LEU A 266 -7.15 -19.75 -6.83
C LEU A 266 -6.85 -21.25 -6.89
N SER A 267 -5.82 -21.64 -7.63
CA SER A 267 -5.40 -23.04 -7.77
C SER A 267 -4.67 -23.60 -6.55
N GLY A 268 -4.38 -22.76 -5.53
CA GLY A 268 -3.67 -23.18 -4.32
C GLY A 268 -2.24 -23.65 -4.60
N TRP A 269 -1.58 -23.07 -5.61
CA TRP A 269 -0.32 -23.59 -6.13
C TRP A 269 0.78 -23.55 -5.04
N PRO A 270 1.34 -24.69 -4.61
CA PRO A 270 2.14 -24.77 -3.38
C PRO A 270 3.61 -24.35 -3.55
N GLY A 271 4.03 -23.92 -4.75
CA GLY A 271 5.44 -23.66 -5.05
C GLY A 271 5.89 -22.23 -4.73
N TRP A 272 5.22 -21.24 -5.32
CA TRP A 272 5.68 -19.85 -5.32
C TRP A 272 4.53 -18.91 -5.00
N PRO A 273 4.78 -17.77 -4.31
CA PRO A 273 3.76 -16.77 -4.10
C PRO A 273 3.15 -16.32 -5.44
N PRO A 274 1.81 -16.18 -5.54
CA PRO A 274 1.12 -15.96 -6.83
C PRO A 274 1.62 -14.74 -7.63
N LEU A 275 2.19 -13.76 -6.92
CA LEU A 275 2.84 -12.59 -7.53
C LEU A 275 3.97 -12.98 -8.49
N TYR A 276 4.83 -13.93 -8.11
CA TYR A 276 5.98 -14.32 -8.95
C TYR A 276 5.54 -14.94 -10.26
N VAL A 277 4.46 -15.72 -10.23
CA VAL A 277 3.86 -16.30 -11.44
C VAL A 277 3.37 -15.18 -12.37
N GLY A 278 2.65 -14.20 -11.83
CA GLY A 278 2.18 -13.05 -12.61
C GLY A 278 3.33 -12.23 -13.22
N LEU A 279 4.39 -11.97 -12.43
CA LEU A 279 5.57 -11.26 -12.91
C LEU A 279 6.33 -12.04 -13.99
N ALA A 280 6.49 -13.36 -13.83
CA ALA A 280 7.16 -14.20 -14.82
C ALA A 280 6.40 -14.22 -16.16
N VAL A 281 5.07 -14.35 -16.11
CA VAL A 281 4.21 -14.31 -17.31
C VAL A 281 4.29 -12.94 -17.99
N ALA A 282 4.19 -11.85 -17.22
CA ALA A 282 4.31 -10.50 -17.75
C ALA A 282 5.69 -10.26 -18.40
N LEU A 283 6.78 -10.71 -17.77
CA LEU A 283 8.13 -10.62 -18.33
C LEU A 283 8.27 -11.41 -19.63
N GLY A 284 7.76 -12.64 -19.67
CA GLY A 284 7.76 -13.47 -20.88
C GLY A 284 7.05 -12.80 -22.05
N CYS A 285 5.87 -12.20 -21.79
CA CYS A 285 5.11 -11.45 -22.79
C CYS A 285 5.88 -10.23 -23.33
N LEU A 286 6.56 -9.50 -22.44
CA LEU A 286 7.38 -8.35 -22.80
C LEU A 286 8.60 -8.74 -23.64
N LEU A 287 9.29 -9.83 -23.28
CA LEU A 287 10.45 -10.34 -24.02
C LEU A 287 10.06 -10.84 -25.42
N LEU A 288 8.99 -11.62 -25.54
CA LEU A 288 8.44 -12.06 -26.83
C LEU A 288 8.01 -10.86 -27.69
N GLY A 289 7.40 -9.86 -27.07
CA GLY A 289 7.08 -8.59 -27.73
C GLY A 289 8.32 -7.86 -28.23
N LYS A 290 9.38 -7.78 -27.42
CA LYS A 290 10.63 -7.11 -27.79
C LYS A 290 11.30 -7.79 -28.98
N VAL A 291 11.39 -9.11 -28.98
CA VAL A 291 11.99 -9.89 -30.09
C VAL A 291 11.19 -9.71 -31.39
N SER A 292 9.86 -9.70 -31.32
CA SER A 292 9.01 -9.47 -32.51
C SER A 292 9.11 -8.03 -33.05
N THR A 293 9.43 -7.07 -32.19
CA THR A 293 9.60 -5.65 -32.59
C THR A 293 10.97 -5.40 -33.20
N LEU A 294 12.03 -6.02 -32.67
CA LEU A 294 13.38 -5.95 -33.24
C LEU A 294 13.46 -6.55 -34.65
N LYS A 295 12.63 -7.55 -34.97
CA LYS A 295 12.53 -8.08 -36.35
C LYS A 295 11.91 -7.11 -37.35
N ASN A 296 11.22 -6.06 -36.90
CA ASN A 296 10.51 -5.09 -37.75
C ASN A 296 11.28 -3.77 -37.94
N PHE A 297 12.42 -3.58 -37.27
CA PHE A 297 13.33 -2.47 -37.54
C PHE A 297 14.47 -2.98 -38.43
N PRO A 298 14.53 -2.61 -39.73
CA PRO A 298 15.72 -2.87 -40.52
C PRO A 298 16.88 -2.03 -39.97
N ALA A 299 18.07 -2.63 -40.00
CA ALA A 299 19.34 -2.02 -39.60
C ALA A 299 19.67 -0.78 -40.43
#